data_AF-A0A6V8K4S0-F1
#
_entry.id   AF-A0A6V8K4S0-F1
#
_cell.length_a   1.000
_cell.length_b   1.000
_cell.length_c   1.000
_cell.angle_alpha   90.00
_cell.angle_beta   90.00
_cell.angle_gamma   90.00
#
_symmetry.space_group_name_H-M   'P 1'
#
loop_
_entity.id
_entity.type
_entity.pdbx_description
1 polymer ?
#
loop_
_entity_poly.entity_id
_entity_poly.type
_entity_poly.pdbx_seq_one_letter_code
_entity_poly.pdbx_strand_id
1 'polypeptide(L)'
;MVDTARLSDLWERQWPGCSKLPYLLREELQDRWVRFHTLPDSKRYPGTEAEYDIILARHHTVLTELVTTRTVLVVSAGYSDRPVPPELAGRP
;
A
#
# COMPACT_ATOMS: atom_id res chain seq x y z
N MET A 1 0.18 13.56 -12.14
CA MET A 1 0.75 13.93 -10.82
C MET A 1 -0.31 13.65 -9.77
N VAL A 2 0.04 12.97 -8.67
CA VAL A 2 -0.91 12.68 -7.59
C VAL A 2 -1.18 13.95 -6.78
N ASP A 3 -2.46 14.29 -6.59
CA ASP A 3 -2.87 15.42 -5.75
C ASP A 3 -2.85 15.01 -4.27
N THR A 4 -1.75 15.34 -3.59
CA THR A 4 -1.51 14.97 -2.19
C THR A 4 -2.39 15.75 -1.21
N ALA A 5 -2.83 16.96 -1.57
CA ALA A 5 -3.75 17.76 -0.76
C ALA A 5 -5.13 17.09 -0.76
N ARG A 6 -5.63 16.73 -1.93
CA ARG A 6 -6.89 15.99 -2.04
C ARG A 6 -6.89 14.66 -1.29
N LEU A 7 -5.78 13.90 -1.33
CA LEU A 7 -5.64 12.66 -0.56
C LEU A 7 -5.64 12.93 0.95
N SER A 8 -4.99 14.01 1.38
CA SER A 8 -5.00 14.44 2.78
C SER A 8 -6.40 14.80 3.27
N ASP A 9 -7.18 15.54 2.47
CA ASP A 9 -8.54 15.90 2.82
C ASP A 9 -9.47 14.68 2.84
N LEU A 10 -9.24 13.72 1.93
CA LEU A 10 -10.01 12.48 1.90
C LEU A 10 -9.76 11.64 3.15
N TRP A 11 -8.50 11.55 3.60
CA TRP A 11 -8.15 10.89 4.85
C TRP A 11 -8.88 11.50 6.04
N GLU A 12 -8.81 12.83 6.19
CA GLU A 12 -9.43 13.53 7.32
C GLU A 12 -10.95 13.36 7.35
N ARG A 13 -11.60 13.35 6.19
CA ARG A 13 -13.05 13.09 6.11
C ARG A 13 -13.43 11.66 6.51
N GLN A 14 -12.60 10.68 6.17
CA GLN A 14 -12.91 9.26 6.38
C GLN A 14 -12.45 8.74 7.76
N TRP A 15 -11.38 9.31 8.31
CA TRP A 15 -10.81 9.00 9.62
C TRP A 15 -10.42 10.28 10.37
N PRO A 16 -11.41 11.06 10.85
CA PRO A 16 -11.16 12.34 11.51
C PRO A 16 -10.23 12.20 12.72
N GLY A 17 -9.21 13.04 12.80
CA GLY A 17 -8.24 13.06 13.90
C GLY A 17 -7.29 11.85 13.97
N CYS A 18 -7.37 10.89 13.04
CA CYS A 18 -6.47 9.73 13.03
C CYS A 18 -5.13 10.07 12.36
N SER A 19 -4.04 9.60 12.94
CA SER A 19 -2.69 9.79 12.41
C SER A 19 -2.50 9.10 11.06
N LYS A 20 -1.84 9.79 10.13
CA LYS A 20 -1.42 9.23 8.84
C LYS A 20 -0.17 8.34 8.96
N LEU A 21 0.46 8.30 10.14
CA LEU A 21 1.66 7.50 10.40
C LEU A 21 1.27 6.10 10.88
N PRO A 22 1.68 5.02 10.18
CA PRO A 22 1.23 3.66 10.50
C PRO A 22 1.48 3.20 11.93
N TYR A 23 2.59 3.63 12.55
CA TYR A 23 2.93 3.22 13.90
C TYR A 23 2.09 3.90 14.99
N LEU A 24 1.46 5.04 14.68
CA LEU A 24 0.49 5.71 15.56
C LEU A 24 -0.92 5.18 15.30
N LEU A 25 -1.26 4.96 14.02
CA LEU A 25 -2.57 4.46 13.61
C LEU A 25 -2.92 3.11 14.25
N ARG A 26 -1.94 2.22 14.41
CA ARG A 26 -2.14 0.92 15.09
C ARG A 26 -2.52 1.07 16.57
N GLU A 27 -2.10 2.17 17.21
CA GLU A 27 -2.41 2.46 18.62
C GLU A 27 -3.80 3.08 18.73
N GLU A 28 -4.14 3.97 17.81
CA GLU A 28 -5.43 4.66 17.73
C GLU A 28 -6.60 3.73 17.29
N LEU A 29 -6.33 2.73 16.44
CA LEU A 29 -7.33 1.80 15.88
C LEU A 29 -7.05 0.33 16.25
N GLN A 30 -6.53 0.09 17.44
CA GLN A 30 -6.10 -1.24 17.91
C GLN A 30 -7.17 -2.33 17.76
N ASP A 31 -8.43 -2.00 18.00
CA ASP A 31 -9.62 -2.85 17.92
C ASP A 31 -10.01 -3.22 16.49
N ARG A 32 -9.45 -2.51 15.50
CA ARG A 32 -9.71 -2.72 14.07
C ARG A 32 -8.46 -3.08 13.28
N TRP A 33 -7.31 -3.14 13.94
CA TRP A 33 -6.02 -3.36 13.29
C TRP A 33 -5.80 -4.83 12.96
N VAL A 34 -5.66 -5.15 11.68
CA VAL A 34 -5.35 -6.49 11.19
C VAL A 34 -4.06 -6.47 10.40
N ARG A 35 -3.17 -7.44 10.69
CA ARG A 35 -1.92 -7.63 9.95
C ARG A 35 -2.02 -8.86 9.06
N PHE A 36 -1.86 -8.66 7.76
CA PHE A 36 -1.75 -9.75 6.78
C PHE A 36 -0.28 -10.07 6.52
N HIS A 37 0.05 -11.37 6.54
CA HIS A 37 1.37 -11.86 6.15
C HIS A 37 1.33 -12.29 4.69
N THR A 38 2.18 -11.67 3.88
CA THR A 38 2.22 -11.93 2.45
C THR A 38 2.81 -13.31 2.14
N LEU A 39 3.81 -13.76 2.88
CA LEU A 39 4.38 -15.10 2.74
C LEU A 39 4.00 -16.01 3.93
N PRO A 40 4.02 -17.34 3.75
CA PRO A 40 3.91 -18.30 4.84
C PRO A 40 4.97 -18.06 5.93
N ASP A 41 4.67 -18.51 7.15
CA ASP A 41 5.57 -18.47 8.31
C ASP A 41 6.13 -17.08 8.63
N SER A 42 5.43 -16.02 8.22
CA SER A 42 5.89 -14.63 8.36
C SER A 42 7.23 -14.34 7.67
N LYS A 43 7.61 -15.12 6.64
CA LYS A 43 8.80 -14.84 5.84
C LYS A 43 8.75 -13.43 5.24
N ARG A 44 9.89 -12.74 5.25
CA ARG A 44 9.95 -11.30 4.89
C ARG A 44 10.11 -11.04 3.40
N TYR A 45 10.91 -11.84 2.71
CA TYR A 45 11.24 -11.62 1.30
C TYR A 45 11.11 -12.93 0.51
N PRO A 46 10.59 -12.87 -0.73
CA PRO A 46 10.58 -14.02 -1.61
C PRO A 46 12.02 -14.36 -2.03
N GLY A 47 12.30 -15.64 -2.19
CA GLY A 47 13.54 -16.18 -2.77
C GLY A 47 13.28 -17.03 -4.00
N THR A 48 12.02 -17.19 -4.42
CA THR A 48 11.63 -17.98 -5.60
C THR A 48 10.46 -17.33 -6.33
N GLU A 49 10.31 -17.61 -7.62
CA GLU A 49 9.16 -17.16 -8.42
C GLU A 49 7.82 -17.63 -7.84
N ALA A 50 7.76 -18.87 -7.33
CA ALA A 50 6.55 -19.38 -6.67
C ALA A 50 6.16 -18.56 -5.43
N GLU A 51 7.14 -18.02 -4.69
CA GLU A 51 6.85 -17.12 -3.58
C GLU A 51 6.38 -15.74 -4.06
N TYR A 52 6.85 -15.26 -5.21
CA TYR A 52 6.29 -14.07 -5.86
C TYR A 52 4.82 -14.28 -6.27
N ASP A 53 4.47 -15.45 -6.81
CA ASP A 53 3.09 -15.78 -7.17
C ASP A 53 2.16 -15.76 -5.94
N ILE A 54 2.63 -16.30 -4.81
CA ILE A 54 1.90 -16.22 -3.53
C ILE A 54 1.67 -14.76 -3.12
N ILE A 55 2.71 -13.93 -3.23
CA ILE A 55 2.63 -12.50 -2.92
C ILE A 55 1.56 -11.82 -3.76
N LEU A 56 1.60 -12.03 -5.08
CA LEU A 56 0.67 -11.39 -6.02
C LEU A 56 -0.76 -11.85 -5.77
N ALA A 57 -0.98 -13.17 -5.64
CA ALA A 57 -2.29 -13.74 -5.40
C ALA A 57 -2.95 -13.19 -4.12
N ARG A 58 -2.20 -13.11 -3.01
CA ARG A 58 -2.73 -12.59 -1.74
C ARG A 58 -3.06 -11.10 -1.81
N HIS A 59 -2.26 -10.28 -2.50
CA HIS A 59 -2.60 -8.87 -2.71
C HIS A 59 -3.86 -8.72 -3.56
N HIS A 60 -4.02 -9.52 -4.61
CA HIS A 60 -5.27 -9.53 -5.40
C HIS A 60 -6.49 -9.93 -4.58
N THR A 61 -6.37 -10.92 -3.68
CA THR A 61 -7.45 -11.25 -2.74
C THR A 61 -7.79 -10.06 -1.86
N VAL A 62 -6.82 -9.43 -1.20
CA VAL A 62 -7.07 -8.28 -0.32
C VAL A 62 -7.74 -7.13 -1.08
N LEU A 63 -7.29 -6.84 -2.31
CA LEU A 63 -7.91 -5.82 -3.15
C LEU A 63 -9.36 -6.17 -3.51
N THR A 64 -9.62 -7.42 -3.88
CA THR A 64 -10.97 -7.90 -4.25
C THR A 64 -11.94 -7.82 -3.07
N GLU A 65 -11.48 -8.19 -1.87
CA GLU A 65 -12.33 -8.21 -0.67
C GLU A 65 -12.57 -6.80 -0.09
N LEU A 66 -11.59 -5.90 -0.15
CA LEU A 66 -11.67 -4.59 0.52
C LEU A 66 -12.10 -3.44 -0.40
N VAL A 67 -11.83 -3.52 -1.70
CA VAL A 67 -12.14 -2.44 -2.63
C VAL A 67 -13.53 -2.66 -3.22
N THR A 68 -14.52 -1.96 -2.68
CA THR A 68 -15.91 -1.99 -3.18
C THR A 68 -16.15 -1.06 -4.37
N THR A 69 -15.16 -0.23 -4.74
CA THR A 69 -15.24 0.76 -5.82
C THR A 69 -14.39 0.36 -7.03
N ARG A 70 -14.72 0.90 -8.21
CA ARG A 70 -14.05 0.51 -9.47
C ARG A 70 -12.69 1.18 -9.72
N THR A 71 -12.23 2.08 -8.84
CA THR A 71 -11.02 2.88 -9.09
C THR A 71 -10.04 2.73 -7.95
N VAL A 72 -8.88 2.12 -8.25
CA VAL A 72 -7.75 1.97 -7.32
C VAL A 72 -6.63 2.88 -7.76
N LEU A 73 -6.03 3.61 -6.81
CA LEU A 73 -4.79 4.35 -7.04
C LEU A 73 -3.61 3.46 -6.63
N VAL A 74 -2.76 3.10 -7.59
CA VAL A 74 -1.50 2.39 -7.32
C VAL A 74 -0.38 3.42 -7.20
N VAL A 75 0.24 3.49 -6.02
CA VAL A 75 1.40 4.34 -5.76
C VAL A 75 2.62 3.43 -5.63
N SER A 76 3.49 3.45 -6.63
CA SER A 76 4.78 2.77 -6.59
C SER A 76 5.89 3.80 -6.42
N ALA A 77 6.86 3.50 -5.57
CA ALA A 77 8.12 4.23 -5.54
C ALA A 77 9.16 3.46 -6.35
N GLY A 78 9.89 4.15 -7.21
CA GLY A 78 11.14 3.63 -7.76
C GLY A 78 12.26 3.79 -6.74
N TYR A 79 13.18 2.85 -6.71
CA TYR A 79 14.47 3.04 -6.05
C TYR A 79 15.51 3.38 -7.11
N SER A 80 16.39 4.33 -6.79
CA SER A 80 17.50 4.74 -7.64
C SER A 80 18.70 5.03 -6.75
N ASP A 81 19.86 4.47 -7.11
CA ASP A 81 21.14 4.83 -6.50
C ASP A 81 21.58 6.27 -6.86
N ARG A 82 20.89 6.89 -7.82
CA ARG A 82 21.07 8.30 -8.17
C ARG A 82 20.15 9.17 -7.31
N PRO A 83 20.65 10.30 -6.77
CA PRO A 83 19.87 11.21 -5.93
C PRO A 83 18.81 12.01 -6.70
N VAL A 84 18.80 11.93 -8.04
CA VAL A 84 17.86 12.64 -8.91
C VAL A 84 16.80 11.65 -9.40
N PRO A 85 15.50 11.91 -9.17
CA PRO A 85 14.43 11.09 -9.74
C PRO A 85 14.55 11.04 -11.27
N PRO A 86 14.49 9.86 -11.90
CA PRO A 86 14.44 9.80 -13.35
C PRO A 86 13.16 10.48 -13.84
N GLU A 87 13.25 11.21 -14.95
CA GLU A 87 12.08 11.75 -15.63
C GLU A 87 11.15 10.58 -15.97
N LEU A 88 9.87 10.67 -15.56
CA LEU A 88 8.89 9.62 -15.82
C LEU A 88 8.72 9.50 -17.33
N ALA A 89 9.47 8.60 -17.96
CA ALA A 89 9.24 8.22 -19.33
C ALA A 89 7.83 7.67 -19.39
N GLY A 90 6.92 8.41 -20.03
CA GLY A 90 5.58 7.94 -20.32
C GLY A 90 5.72 6.57 -20.99
N ARG A 91 5.28 5.52 -20.30
CA ARG A 91 5.10 4.22 -20.93
C ARG A 91 3.63 4.07 -21.33
N PRO A 92 3.38 3.38 -22.45
CA PRO A 92 2.12 3.38 -23.19
C PRO A 92 0.96 2.78 -22.40
#